data_AF-A0A536S2C4-F1
#
_entry.id   AF-A0A536S2C4-F1
#
_cell.length_a   1.000
_cell.length_b   1.000
_cell.length_c   1.000
_cell.angle_alpha   90.00
_cell.angle_beta   90.00
_cell.angle_gamma   90.00
#
_symmetry.space_group_name_H-M   'P 1'
#
loop_
_entity.id
_entity.type
_entity.pdbx_description
1 polymer ?
#
loop_
_entity_poly.entity_id
_entity_poly.type
_entity_poly.pdbx_seq_one_letter_code
_entity_poly.pdbx_strand_id
1 'polypeptide(L)'
;MSFFGERDNAPYGSLNLHAIWDVHMVRRLISDRQGERAIVSAPIGGRDRAAWEKGSISGWIDESHAIAKNLAYPALPVAVSCSQKIAGVVAIEQAYYDQAAPVIEVQIRKAGIRLARVLNEALGR
;
A
#
# COMPACT_ATOMS: atom_id res chain seq x y z
N MET A 1 -3.68 -16.70 -3.43
CA MET A 1 -2.93 -15.89 -4.41
C MET A 1 -1.49 -16.34 -4.42
N SER A 2 -0.69 -15.92 -5.40
CA SER A 2 0.77 -16.03 -5.33
C SER A 2 1.41 -14.67 -5.55
N PHE A 3 2.62 -14.49 -5.03
CA PHE A 3 3.44 -13.30 -5.26
C PHE A 3 4.82 -13.73 -5.70
N PHE A 4 5.18 -13.52 -6.98
CA PHE A 4 6.41 -14.05 -7.57
C PHE A 4 6.61 -15.55 -7.28
N GLY A 5 5.55 -16.34 -7.51
CA GLY A 5 5.52 -17.78 -7.23
C GLY A 5 5.33 -18.18 -5.75
N GLU A 6 5.58 -17.29 -4.78
CA GLU A 6 5.38 -17.54 -3.35
C GLU A 6 3.89 -17.65 -3.03
N ARG A 7 3.51 -18.63 -2.19
CA ARG A 7 2.10 -18.95 -1.90
C ARG A 7 1.80 -19.07 -0.42
N ASP A 8 2.82 -19.22 0.40
CA ASP A 8 2.66 -19.44 1.82
C ASP A 8 2.72 -18.11 2.56
N ASN A 9 1.90 -18.01 3.60
CA ASN A 9 1.85 -16.87 4.50
C ASN A 9 1.87 -17.40 5.94
N ALA A 10 2.93 -18.11 6.32
CA ALA A 10 3.05 -18.69 7.65
C ALA A 10 3.09 -17.61 8.74
N PRO A 11 2.43 -17.81 9.90
CA PRO A 11 1.63 -18.97 10.32
C PRO A 11 0.14 -18.96 9.86
N TYR A 12 -0.26 -18.03 9.00
CA TYR A 12 -1.65 -17.71 8.66
C TYR A 12 -2.22 -18.48 7.44
N GLY A 13 -1.54 -19.52 6.97
CA GLY A 13 -1.97 -20.36 5.86
C GLY A 13 -1.59 -19.80 4.49
N SER A 14 -2.51 -19.82 3.52
CA SER A 14 -2.23 -19.41 2.14
C SER A 14 -2.24 -17.89 1.97
N LEU A 15 -1.39 -17.39 1.08
CA LEU A 15 -1.27 -15.98 0.74
C LEU A 15 -2.57 -15.41 0.13
N ASN A 16 -2.99 -14.25 0.61
CA ASN A 16 -4.12 -13.48 0.10
C ASN A 16 -3.67 -12.07 -0.32
N LEU A 17 -4.54 -11.33 -1.03
CA LEU A 17 -4.18 -9.99 -1.54
C LEU A 17 -3.79 -9.02 -0.43
N HIS A 18 -4.48 -9.09 0.71
CA HIS A 18 -4.25 -8.20 1.83
C HIS A 18 -2.83 -8.41 2.40
N ALA A 19 -2.43 -9.65 2.66
CA ALA A 19 -1.06 -9.98 3.07
C ALA A 19 -0.01 -9.55 2.04
N ILE A 20 -0.33 -9.66 0.74
CA ILE A 20 0.56 -9.17 -0.32
C ILE A 20 0.78 -7.65 -0.21
N TRP A 21 -0.29 -6.88 0.05
CA TRP A 21 -0.20 -5.43 0.25
C TRP A 21 0.52 -5.04 1.53
N ASP A 22 0.20 -5.69 2.64
CA ASP A 22 0.73 -5.32 3.97
C ASP A 22 2.21 -5.70 4.14
N VAL A 23 2.61 -6.84 3.58
CA VAL A 23 3.91 -7.45 3.89
C VAL A 23 4.77 -7.64 2.65
N HIS A 24 4.30 -8.37 1.65
CA HIS A 24 5.18 -8.85 0.58
C HIS A 24 5.65 -7.72 -0.35
N MET A 25 4.73 -6.86 -0.80
CA MET A 25 5.08 -5.72 -1.64
C MET A 25 5.90 -4.69 -0.87
N VAL A 26 5.62 -4.47 0.41
CA VAL A 26 6.39 -3.54 1.26
C VAL A 26 7.83 -4.04 1.43
N ARG A 27 8.03 -5.33 1.76
CA ARG A 27 9.37 -5.93 1.88
C ARG A 27 10.16 -5.84 0.58
N ARG A 28 9.51 -6.15 -0.55
CA ARG A 28 10.14 -6.02 -1.86
C ARG A 28 10.50 -4.57 -2.17
N LEU A 29 9.59 -3.63 -1.93
CA LEU A 29 9.83 -2.19 -2.13
C LEU A 29 11.02 -1.70 -1.30
N ILE A 30 11.11 -2.09 -0.03
CA ILE A 30 12.24 -1.76 0.83
C ILE A 30 13.54 -2.31 0.25
N SER A 31 13.54 -3.57 -0.22
CA SER A 31 14.71 -4.17 -0.87
C SER A 31 15.10 -3.41 -2.14
N ASP A 32 14.14 -3.11 -3.02
CA ASP A 32 14.36 -2.40 -4.29
C ASP A 32 14.88 -0.97 -4.09
N ARG A 33 14.47 -0.33 -2.98
CA ARG A 33 14.92 1.01 -2.59
C ARG A 33 16.21 1.00 -1.78
N GLN A 34 16.80 -0.17 -1.52
CA GLN A 34 18.02 -0.33 -0.73
C GLN A 34 17.84 0.11 0.74
N GLY A 35 16.64 -0.09 1.29
CA GLY A 35 16.31 0.09 2.70
C GLY A 35 15.22 1.14 2.98
N GLU A 36 14.67 1.07 4.18
CA GLU A 36 13.56 1.92 4.65
C GLU A 36 13.90 3.42 4.59
N ARG A 37 15.17 3.77 4.84
CA ARG A 37 15.64 5.16 4.80
C ARG A 37 15.43 5.82 3.44
N ALA A 38 15.61 5.07 2.36
CA ALA A 38 15.41 5.61 1.01
C ALA A 38 13.95 6.00 0.75
N ILE A 39 13.00 5.35 1.41
CA ILE A 39 11.56 5.64 1.30
C ILE A 39 11.19 6.85 2.19
N VAL A 40 11.61 6.84 3.45
CA VAL A 40 11.15 7.81 4.46
C VAL A 40 11.95 9.11 4.47
N SER A 41 13.21 9.09 4.03
CA SER A 41 14.10 10.27 4.00
C SER A 41 14.06 11.01 2.66
N ALA A 42 13.35 10.48 1.66
CA ALA A 42 13.16 11.16 0.39
C ALA A 42 12.46 12.52 0.61
N PRO A 43 13.01 13.64 0.09
CA PRO A 43 12.43 14.96 0.25
C PRO A 43 10.95 14.97 -0.16
N ILE A 44 10.09 15.45 0.74
CA ILE A 44 8.69 15.70 0.45
C ILE A 44 8.61 17.16 0.00
N GLY A 45 8.15 17.40 -1.23
CA GLY A 45 7.97 18.76 -1.72
C GLY A 45 7.04 19.56 -0.80
N GLY A 46 7.32 20.84 -0.58
CA GLY A 46 6.55 21.65 0.37
C GLY A 46 5.04 21.68 0.09
N ARG A 47 4.66 21.61 -1.19
CA ARG A 47 3.26 21.48 -1.64
C ARG A 47 2.63 20.16 -1.20
N ASP A 48 3.32 19.04 -1.40
CA ASP A 48 2.84 17.71 -1.03
C ASP A 48 2.71 17.58 0.48
N ARG A 49 3.70 18.08 1.22
CA ARG A 49 3.67 18.12 2.68
C ARG A 49 2.45 18.88 3.19
N ALA A 50 2.25 20.12 2.75
CA ALA A 50 1.12 20.95 3.16
C ALA A 50 -0.24 20.34 2.76
N ALA A 51 -0.29 19.57 1.68
CA ALA A 51 -1.50 18.85 1.28
C ALA A 51 -1.75 17.61 2.16
N TRP A 52 -0.71 16.83 2.48
CA TRP A 52 -0.83 15.59 3.24
C TRP A 52 -0.99 15.80 4.75
N GLU A 53 -0.53 16.95 5.27
CA GLU A 53 -0.79 17.40 6.65
C GLU A 53 -2.26 17.80 6.87
N LYS A 54 -3.08 17.96 5.83
CA LYS A 54 -4.49 18.34 5.95
C LYS A 54 -5.42 17.10 5.96
N GLY A 55 -6.70 17.35 6.22
CA GLY A 55 -7.77 16.34 6.14
C GLY A 55 -8.12 15.69 7.49
N SER A 56 -9.30 15.08 7.53
CA SER A 56 -9.82 14.32 8.68
C SER A 56 -9.45 12.84 8.56
N ILE A 57 -9.58 12.10 9.66
CA ILE A 57 -9.44 10.63 9.66
C ILE A 57 -10.38 10.00 8.62
N SER A 58 -11.63 10.43 8.55
CA SER A 58 -12.59 9.95 7.54
C SER A 58 -12.10 10.23 6.11
N GLY A 59 -11.52 11.40 5.86
CA GLY A 59 -10.94 11.71 4.55
C GLY A 59 -9.76 10.79 4.19
N TRP A 60 -8.94 10.41 5.17
CA TRP A 60 -7.85 9.46 4.95
C TRP A 60 -8.36 8.05 4.64
N ILE A 61 -9.45 7.62 5.31
CA ILE A 61 -10.13 6.35 5.02
C ILE A 61 -10.68 6.37 3.59
N ASP A 62 -11.33 7.45 3.17
CA ASP A 62 -11.86 7.61 1.82
C ASP A 62 -10.75 7.55 0.76
N GLU A 63 -9.59 8.17 1.03
CA GLU A 63 -8.41 8.08 0.17
C GLU A 63 -7.90 6.63 0.02
N SER A 64 -7.77 5.89 1.13
CA SER A 64 -7.33 4.49 1.10
C SER A 64 -8.35 3.60 0.38
N HIS A 65 -9.64 3.81 0.61
CA HIS A 65 -10.71 3.10 -0.10
C HIS A 65 -10.69 3.39 -1.60
N ALA A 66 -10.47 4.64 -2.01
CA ALA A 66 -10.35 5.00 -3.42
C ALA A 66 -9.16 4.28 -4.09
N ILE A 67 -8.02 4.14 -3.41
CA ILE A 67 -6.87 3.38 -3.92
C ILE A 67 -7.22 1.91 -4.08
N ALA A 68 -7.89 1.31 -3.10
CA ALA A 68 -8.31 -0.08 -3.20
C ALA A 68 -9.23 -0.31 -4.41
N LYS A 69 -10.23 0.58 -4.57
CA LYS A 69 -11.23 0.52 -5.65
C LYS A 69 -10.65 0.77 -7.03
N ASN A 70 -9.69 1.70 -7.15
CA ASN A 70 -9.22 2.19 -8.46
C ASN A 70 -7.90 1.54 -8.90
N LEU A 71 -7.15 0.93 -7.98
CA LEU A 71 -5.86 0.30 -8.28
C LEU A 71 -5.79 -1.14 -7.77
N ALA A 72 -5.96 -1.37 -6.46
CA ALA A 72 -5.62 -2.67 -5.88
C ALA A 72 -6.43 -3.83 -6.49
N TYR A 73 -7.75 -3.70 -6.55
CA TYR A 73 -8.61 -4.72 -7.13
C TYR A 73 -8.63 -4.70 -8.68
N PRO A 74 -8.74 -3.54 -9.36
CA PRO A 74 -8.77 -3.52 -10.82
C PRO A 74 -7.47 -3.96 -11.50
N ALA A 75 -6.32 -3.81 -10.84
CA ALA A 75 -5.03 -4.22 -11.42
C ALA A 75 -4.81 -5.75 -11.41
N LEU A 76 -5.69 -6.52 -10.77
CA LEU A 76 -5.58 -7.98 -10.77
C LEU A 76 -5.62 -8.51 -12.21
N PRO A 77 -4.79 -9.50 -12.58
CA PRO A 77 -4.74 -10.06 -13.93
C PRO A 77 -5.93 -11.01 -14.22
N VAL A 78 -7.04 -10.84 -13.50
CA VAL A 78 -8.27 -11.62 -13.62
C VAL A 78 -9.45 -10.69 -13.51
N ALA A 79 -10.52 -10.97 -14.26
CA ALA A 79 -11.77 -10.25 -14.11
C ALA A 79 -12.37 -10.54 -12.73
N VAL A 80 -12.49 -9.50 -11.91
CA VAL A 80 -13.17 -9.57 -10.62
C VAL A 80 -14.56 -8.97 -10.75
N SER A 81 -15.58 -9.75 -10.39
CA SER A 81 -16.95 -9.27 -10.28
C SER A 81 -17.62 -9.90 -9.05
N CYS A 82 -18.60 -9.21 -8.47
CA CYS A 82 -19.32 -9.73 -7.31
C CYS A 82 -20.08 -11.03 -7.60
N SER A 83 -20.37 -11.31 -8.87
CA SER A 83 -21.10 -12.51 -9.31
C SER A 83 -20.20 -13.68 -9.70
N GLN A 84 -18.88 -13.46 -9.81
CA GLN A 84 -17.96 -14.47 -10.32
C GLN A 84 -16.89 -14.79 -9.28
N LYS A 85 -16.87 -16.04 -8.82
CA LYS A 85 -15.77 -16.52 -7.97
C LYS A 85 -14.52 -16.68 -8.82
N ILE A 86 -13.40 -16.18 -8.30
CA ILE A 86 -12.09 -16.43 -8.87
C ILE A 86 -11.79 -17.92 -8.70
N ALA A 87 -11.62 -18.64 -9.80
CA ALA A 87 -11.17 -20.02 -9.79
C ALA A 87 -9.65 -20.07 -9.85
N GLY A 88 -9.03 -20.83 -8.95
CA GLY A 88 -7.58 -21.02 -8.93
C GLY A 88 -6.79 -19.88 -8.27
N VAL A 89 -5.48 -19.85 -8.56
CA VAL A 89 -4.54 -18.94 -7.91
C VAL A 89 -4.23 -17.77 -8.82
N VAL A 90 -4.55 -16.56 -8.36
CA VAL A 90 -4.14 -15.32 -9.03
C VAL A 90 -2.67 -15.06 -8.73
N ALA A 91 -1.86 -14.97 -9.78
CA ALA A 91 -0.46 -14.62 -9.69
C ALA A 91 -0.27 -13.10 -9.71
N ILE A 92 0.35 -12.57 -8.67
CA ILE A 92 0.78 -11.17 -8.56
C ILE A 92 2.26 -11.12 -8.92
N GLU A 93 2.53 -10.52 -10.07
CA GLU A 93 3.86 -10.49 -10.69
C GLU A 93 4.31 -9.05 -10.97
N GLN A 94 5.41 -8.92 -11.72
CA GLN A 94 6.07 -7.63 -11.99
C GLN A 94 5.11 -6.52 -12.46
N ALA A 95 4.21 -6.80 -13.40
CA ALA A 95 3.30 -5.79 -13.94
C ALA A 95 2.33 -5.21 -12.89
N TYR A 96 1.91 -6.01 -11.90
CA TYR A 96 1.10 -5.52 -10.78
C TYR A 96 1.96 -4.71 -9.82
N TYR A 97 3.13 -5.24 -9.49
CA TYR A 97 4.08 -4.62 -8.58
C TYR A 97 4.53 -3.23 -9.06
N ASP A 98 4.83 -3.07 -10.36
CA ASP A 98 5.26 -1.80 -10.94
C ASP A 98 4.19 -0.70 -10.80
N GLN A 99 2.90 -1.08 -10.82
CA GLN A 99 1.79 -0.15 -10.61
C GLN A 99 1.56 0.16 -9.12
N ALA A 100 1.67 -0.84 -8.26
CA ALA A 100 1.36 -0.72 -6.84
C ALA A 100 2.51 -0.09 -6.02
N ALA A 101 3.76 -0.42 -6.33
CA ALA A 101 4.94 -0.02 -5.55
C ALA A 101 5.07 1.50 -5.34
N PRO A 102 4.92 2.36 -6.39
CA PRO A 102 4.94 3.82 -6.19
C PRO A 102 3.82 4.32 -5.28
N VAL A 103 2.64 3.69 -5.33
CA VAL A 103 1.49 4.07 -4.50
C VAL A 103 1.72 3.69 -3.04
N ILE A 104 2.26 2.49 -2.78
CA ILE A 104 2.65 2.06 -1.43
C ILE A 104 3.66 3.04 -0.83
N GLU A 105 4.68 3.42 -1.60
CA GLU A 105 5.69 4.39 -1.18
C GLU A 105 5.06 5.73 -0.75
N VAL A 106 4.13 6.25 -1.55
CA VAL A 106 3.38 7.48 -1.22
C VAL A 106 2.51 7.30 0.03
N GLN A 107 1.84 6.15 0.19
CA GLN A 107 1.00 5.90 1.37
C GLN A 107 1.82 5.84 2.66
N ILE A 108 2.99 5.21 2.65
CA ILE A 108 3.92 5.18 3.79
C ILE A 108 4.31 6.62 4.19
N ARG A 109 4.66 7.45 3.20
CA ARG A 109 5.06 8.84 3.43
C ARG A 109 3.89 9.70 3.96
N LYS A 110 2.69 9.55 3.38
CA LYS A 110 1.46 10.19 3.89
C LYS A 110 1.19 9.81 5.33
N ALA A 111 1.28 8.52 5.66
CA ALA A 111 1.05 8.01 7.01
C ALA A 111 2.01 8.64 8.03
N GLY A 112 3.31 8.74 7.72
CA GLY A 112 4.29 9.39 8.59
C GLY A 112 3.98 10.86 8.88
N ILE A 113 3.60 11.63 7.85
CA ILE A 113 3.21 13.04 8.01
C ILE A 113 1.96 13.18 8.88
N ARG A 114 0.93 12.37 8.60
CA ARG A 114 -0.34 12.39 9.32
C ARG A 114 -0.17 11.98 10.77
N LEU A 115 0.65 10.97 11.04
CA LEU A 115 1.01 10.56 12.39
C LEU A 115 1.72 11.69 13.15
N ALA A 116 2.71 12.34 12.53
CA ALA A 116 3.40 13.48 13.14
C ALA A 116 2.42 14.61 13.50
N ARG A 117 1.45 14.91 12.61
CA ARG A 117 0.39 15.89 12.91
C ARG A 117 -0.44 15.49 14.12
N VAL A 118 -0.95 14.26 14.15
CA VAL A 118 -1.78 13.75 15.26
C VAL A 118 -1.01 13.81 16.58
N LEU A 119 0.27 13.42 16.57
CA LEU A 119 1.13 13.50 17.76
C LEU A 119 1.35 14.96 18.21
N ASN A 120 1.61 15.88 17.29
CA ASN A 120 1.79 17.29 17.62
C ASN A 120 0.50 17.93 18.17
N GLU A 121 -0.66 17.61 17.59
CA GLU A 121 -1.96 18.09 18.09
C GLU A 121 -2.27 17.54 19.48
N ALA A 122 -1.90 16.28 19.77
CA ALA A 122 -2.16 15.62 21.04
C ALA A 122 -1.18 16.01 22.15
N LEU A 123 0.10 16.21 21.81
CA LEU A 123 1.21 16.32 22.77
C LEU A 123 1.87 17.71 22.78
N GLY A 124 1.62 18.56 21.79
CA GLY A 124 2.31 19.84 21.58
C GLY A 124 1.90 20.97 22.53
N ARG A 125 1.65 20.66 23.81
CA ARG A 125 1.51 21.66 24.88
C ARG A 125 2.87 21.98 25.49
#